data_AF-A0A8H3BST2-F1
#
_entry.id   AF-A0A8H3BST2-F1
#
_cell.length_a   1.000
_cell.length_b   1.000
_cell.length_c   1.000
_cell.angle_alpha   90.00
_cell.angle_beta   90.00
_cell.angle_gamma   90.00
#
_symmetry.space_group_name_H-M   'P 1'
#
loop_
_entity.id
_entity.type
_entity.pdbx_description
1 polymer ?
#
loop_
_entity_poly.entity_id
_entity_poly.type
_entity_poly.pdbx_seq_one_letter_code
_entity_poly.pdbx_strand_id
1 'polypeptide(L)'
;EDTRTQGAHVLFNHTPQHEDVWEKYYSSIQKSYTPHSHGVNTLPAADASVSLKALGIGDVLPSFTLLNQSGENVELGSLAKEKGVVIFVIPKANTPGCTTQACGFRDNYQYFTELGYVVYCLSHDSPKVQTSWQSKHTLPYPLLSDPKRTFINLLGAWVGGGTRRSHFVFEKGTGKLVERQIGVKPADSPKSALEFVKKHAEETRTWGTHVPLSHTPQYQNDSGIYNTNVQNFVPQFHGVGAPPTTSGNPMNFELATGNTYFALEEEFDSIPLIHFLTRRFDKTIIFLEGTMLEKYRNLFRSLMRQKVLMVKPGNFPKQAEEISLHFVQSSSPAVLLIEHTFSGLPDALKHQSIGCWLYCVHDLQWAYWVQDLKIQIAKIWQSQINYAMGAFIIPSSRKKSLAAAISGFPEHPQASLILSRNSPSLLESERNAVRSTLLSEGGTIRGLYSVNAYSLSTRR
;
A
#
# COMPACT_ATOMS: atom_id res chain seq x y z
N GLU A 1 37.26 45.64 -49.06
CA GLU A 1 37.81 44.34 -48.63
C GLU A 1 36.80 43.77 -47.65
N ASP A 2 35.84 42.96 -48.11
CA ASP A 2 35.96 41.52 -48.40
C ASP A 2 36.24 40.68 -47.13
N THR A 3 35.49 39.63 -46.79
CA THR A 3 34.51 38.85 -47.59
C THR A 3 33.41 38.18 -46.72
N ARG A 4 32.16 38.26 -47.21
CA ARG A 4 31.16 37.18 -47.42
C ARG A 4 30.75 36.18 -46.31
N THR A 5 29.43 36.16 -46.08
CA THR A 5 28.50 34.98 -45.96
C THR A 5 28.87 33.82 -45.02
N GLN A 6 27.99 33.37 -44.14
CA GLN A 6 26.68 32.79 -44.49
C GLN A 6 25.64 33.00 -43.39
N GLY A 7 24.39 33.21 -43.80
CA GLY A 7 23.24 33.01 -42.91
C GLY A 7 22.85 31.53 -42.88
N ALA A 8 22.44 31.05 -41.71
CA ALA A 8 21.74 29.78 -41.58
C ALA A 8 20.57 29.96 -40.60
N HIS A 9 19.37 29.68 -41.07
CA HIS A 9 18.20 29.55 -40.21
C HIS A 9 18.47 28.44 -39.18
N VAL A 10 18.43 28.77 -37.88
CA VAL A 10 18.17 27.73 -36.89
C VAL A 10 16.68 27.42 -36.98
N LEU A 11 16.39 26.40 -37.80
CA LEU A 11 15.08 25.77 -37.93
C LEU A 11 14.49 25.48 -36.55
N PHE A 12 13.16 25.59 -36.45
CA PHE A 12 12.40 24.90 -35.40
C PHE A 12 12.56 23.39 -35.60
N ASN A 13 13.66 22.82 -35.11
CA ASN A 13 13.81 21.39 -34.98
C ASN A 13 12.89 20.93 -33.85
N HIS A 14 11.69 20.51 -34.26
CA HIS A 14 10.86 19.57 -33.53
C HIS A 14 11.74 18.48 -32.92
N THR A 15 11.94 18.54 -31.61
CA THR A 15 12.58 17.48 -30.83
C THR A 15 11.47 16.74 -30.07
N PRO A 16 11.10 15.52 -30.51
CA PRO A 16 10.12 14.71 -29.81
C PRO A 16 10.78 14.12 -28.56
N GLN A 17 10.79 14.86 -27.46
CA GLN A 17 11.34 14.41 -26.15
C GLN A 17 10.27 14.36 -25.05
N HIS A 18 9.01 14.52 -25.44
CA HIS A 18 7.86 14.48 -24.55
C HIS A 18 7.21 13.08 -24.45
N GLU A 19 7.99 12.01 -24.49
CA GLU A 19 7.58 10.67 -24.02
C GLU A 19 8.34 10.24 -22.75
N ASP A 20 9.46 10.90 -22.47
CA ASP A 20 10.55 10.39 -21.63
C ASP A 20 10.29 10.45 -20.11
N VAL A 21 9.32 11.25 -19.63
CA VAL A 21 9.01 11.34 -18.18
C VAL A 21 8.31 10.09 -17.66
N TRP A 22 7.40 9.52 -18.46
CA TRP A 22 6.59 8.38 -18.05
C TRP A 22 7.37 7.07 -18.16
N GLU A 23 8.15 6.92 -19.24
CA GLU A 23 9.13 5.84 -19.32
C GLU A 23 10.20 5.97 -18.24
N LYS A 24 10.74 7.16 -17.92
CA LYS A 24 11.66 7.29 -16.76
C LYS A 24 11.01 6.95 -15.43
N TYR A 25 9.72 7.23 -15.22
CA TYR A 25 9.00 6.85 -14.01
C TYR A 25 8.86 5.32 -13.92
N TYR A 26 8.22 4.68 -14.90
CA TYR A 26 8.04 3.22 -14.91
C TYR A 26 9.38 2.46 -15.02
N SER A 27 10.37 3.01 -15.72
CA SER A 27 11.75 2.50 -15.76
C SER A 27 12.54 2.77 -14.48
N SER A 28 12.17 3.72 -13.61
CA SER A 28 12.78 3.84 -12.27
C SER A 28 12.23 2.78 -11.31
N ILE A 29 10.94 2.45 -11.47
CA ILE A 29 10.26 1.33 -10.82
C ILE A 29 10.78 -0.03 -11.36
N GLN A 30 11.39 -0.07 -12.56
CA GLN A 30 11.91 -1.30 -13.18
C GLN A 30 13.45 -1.41 -13.23
N LYS A 31 14.22 -0.31 -13.13
CA LYS A 31 15.69 -0.35 -12.95
C LYS A 31 16.09 -0.73 -11.53
N SER A 32 15.17 -0.60 -10.59
CA SER A 32 15.23 -1.28 -9.29
C SER A 32 14.99 -2.80 -9.39
N TYR A 33 14.60 -3.32 -10.58
CA TYR A 33 14.18 -4.71 -10.78
C TYR A 33 14.40 -5.25 -12.22
N THR A 34 15.65 -5.41 -12.65
CA THR A 34 16.00 -6.27 -13.82
C THR A 34 17.34 -7.01 -13.61
N PRO A 35 17.38 -8.36 -13.66
CA PRO A 35 18.62 -9.13 -13.53
C PRO A 35 19.30 -9.33 -14.88
N HIS A 36 20.63 -9.34 -14.92
CA HIS A 36 21.40 -9.81 -16.09
C HIS A 36 22.35 -10.94 -15.68
N SER A 37 22.07 -12.13 -16.22
CA SER A 37 22.91 -13.31 -16.12
C SER A 37 24.11 -13.21 -17.07
N HIS A 38 25.30 -13.55 -16.60
CA HIS A 38 26.36 -14.11 -17.45
C HIS A 38 26.73 -15.48 -16.83
N GLY A 39 26.80 -16.52 -17.67
CA GLY A 39 27.33 -17.82 -17.23
C GLY A 39 28.85 -17.77 -17.03
N VAL A 40 29.53 -18.83 -16.58
CA VAL A 40 29.13 -20.25 -16.38
C VAL A 40 30.23 -20.92 -15.49
N ASN A 41 30.47 -22.24 -15.52
CA ASN A 41 31.71 -22.90 -15.06
C ASN A 41 32.32 -23.84 -16.15
N THR A 42 33.66 -23.96 -16.28
CA THR A 42 34.40 -23.72 -17.56
C THR A 42 33.55 -23.82 -18.83
N LEU A 43 33.16 -22.69 -19.42
CA LEU A 43 33.68 -21.31 -19.18
C LEU A 43 33.41 -20.77 -17.72
N PRO A 44 34.38 -20.21 -16.96
CA PRO A 44 34.78 -20.76 -15.61
C PRO A 44 34.31 -20.18 -14.23
N ALA A 45 34.28 -21.10 -13.23
CA ALA A 45 34.49 -21.00 -11.76
C ALA A 45 33.34 -20.62 -10.76
N ALA A 46 33.58 -20.92 -9.47
CA ALA A 46 32.61 -20.84 -8.38
C ALA A 46 32.55 -19.46 -7.70
N ASP A 47 31.40 -18.78 -7.78
CA ASP A 47 31.09 -17.62 -6.95
C ASP A 47 29.57 -17.46 -6.74
N ALA A 48 29.04 -18.04 -5.65
CA ALA A 48 27.62 -18.00 -5.31
C ALA A 48 27.26 -16.68 -4.58
N SER A 49 27.43 -15.57 -5.28
CA SER A 49 27.06 -14.23 -4.81
C SER A 49 25.54 -14.04 -4.81
N VAL A 50 24.88 -14.52 -3.76
CA VAL A 50 23.46 -14.26 -3.52
C VAL A 50 23.25 -12.73 -3.40
N SER A 51 22.50 -12.16 -4.34
CA SER A 51 22.05 -10.77 -4.26
C SER A 51 20.98 -10.66 -3.15
N LEU A 52 21.42 -10.30 -1.95
CA LEU A 52 20.58 -10.30 -0.75
C LEU A 52 19.69 -9.04 -0.70
N LYS A 53 18.45 -9.18 -1.18
CA LYS A 53 17.34 -8.23 -0.94
C LYS A 53 17.20 -8.00 0.58
N ALA A 54 17.10 -6.75 1.00
CA ALA A 54 16.90 -6.44 2.41
C ALA A 54 15.49 -6.83 2.89
N LEU A 55 15.43 -7.43 4.08
CA LEU A 55 14.24 -7.86 4.81
C LEU A 55 13.31 -6.68 5.07
N GLY A 56 12.07 -6.81 4.60
CA GLY A 56 10.95 -5.92 4.86
C GLY A 56 10.02 -6.44 5.96
N ILE A 57 9.03 -5.63 6.32
CA ILE A 57 7.95 -6.07 7.21
C ILE A 57 7.23 -7.26 6.58
N GLY A 58 6.97 -8.30 7.38
CA GLY A 58 6.39 -9.57 6.94
C GLY A 58 7.42 -10.63 6.54
N ASP A 59 8.66 -10.28 6.22
CA ASP A 59 9.73 -11.25 5.94
C ASP A 59 10.18 -11.95 7.23
N VAL A 60 10.49 -13.24 7.15
CA VAL A 60 10.94 -14.03 8.31
C VAL A 60 12.44 -13.92 8.56
N LEU A 61 12.88 -14.25 9.77
CA LEU A 61 14.31 -14.43 10.05
C LEU A 61 14.95 -15.44 9.08
N PRO A 62 16.09 -15.11 8.45
CA PRO A 62 16.70 -15.93 7.42
C PRO A 62 17.43 -17.15 8.02
N SER A 63 17.41 -18.28 7.31
CA SER A 63 18.03 -19.53 7.75
C SER A 63 19.55 -19.56 7.51
N PHE A 64 20.30 -18.79 8.29
CA PHE A 64 21.75 -18.97 8.45
C PHE A 64 22.22 -18.65 9.87
N THR A 65 23.47 -18.97 10.14
CA THR A 65 24.07 -18.97 11.47
C THR A 65 25.01 -17.80 11.68
N LEU A 66 24.94 -17.17 12.85
CA LEU A 66 25.96 -16.24 13.36
C LEU A 66 26.59 -16.79 14.64
N LEU A 67 27.73 -16.24 15.04
CA LEU A 67 28.30 -16.52 16.36
C LEU A 67 27.72 -15.55 17.39
N ASN A 68 27.42 -16.05 18.59
CA ASN A 68 27.20 -15.20 19.75
C ASN A 68 28.54 -14.74 20.38
N GLN A 69 28.46 -13.96 21.46
CA GLN A 69 29.64 -13.46 22.16
C GLN A 69 30.52 -14.55 22.79
N SER A 70 29.94 -15.69 23.19
CA SER A 70 30.65 -16.87 23.70
C SER A 70 31.36 -17.66 22.58
N GLY A 71 31.11 -17.34 21.32
CA GLY A 71 31.62 -18.09 20.15
C GLY A 71 30.73 -19.28 19.75
N GLU A 72 29.51 -19.37 20.27
CA GLU A 72 28.56 -20.44 19.97
C GLU A 72 27.71 -20.09 18.74
N ASN A 73 27.30 -21.12 17.98
CA ASN A 73 26.45 -20.95 16.80
C ASN A 73 25.00 -20.63 17.18
N VAL A 74 24.44 -19.59 16.56
CA VAL A 74 23.04 -19.18 16.69
C VAL A 74 22.38 -19.17 15.31
N GLU A 75 21.43 -20.09 15.09
CA GLU A 75 20.62 -20.18 13.86
C GLU A 75 19.51 -19.12 13.87
N LEU A 76 19.62 -18.10 13.02
CA LEU A 76 18.72 -16.93 13.06
C LEU A 76 17.25 -17.28 12.81
N GLY A 77 16.98 -18.11 11.79
CA GLY A 77 15.62 -18.59 11.47
C GLY A 77 14.93 -19.41 12.57
N SER A 78 15.67 -19.83 13.61
CA SER A 78 15.10 -20.53 14.78
C SER A 78 14.67 -19.60 15.90
N LEU A 79 15.23 -18.39 15.99
CA LEU A 79 15.16 -17.54 17.19
C LEU A 79 13.74 -17.19 17.63
N ALA A 80 12.82 -17.05 16.66
CA ALA A 80 11.47 -16.58 16.89
C ALA A 80 10.42 -17.70 17.03
N LYS A 81 10.83 -18.98 17.04
CA LYS A 81 9.88 -20.12 17.12
C LYS A 81 9.07 -20.13 18.42
N GLU A 82 9.73 -19.94 19.57
CA GLU A 82 9.08 -20.08 20.89
C GLU A 82 8.76 -18.74 21.58
N LYS A 83 9.45 -17.66 21.19
CA LYS A 83 9.34 -16.31 21.76
C LYS A 83 9.40 -15.29 20.65
N GLY A 84 8.86 -14.10 20.88
CA GLY A 84 9.12 -12.98 19.98
C GLY A 84 10.59 -12.56 20.07
N VAL A 85 11.11 -11.84 19.08
CA VAL A 85 12.54 -11.46 19.05
C VAL A 85 12.67 -9.97 18.80
N VAL A 86 13.41 -9.26 19.64
CA VAL A 86 13.80 -7.86 19.40
C VAL A 86 15.27 -7.83 19.06
N ILE A 87 15.64 -7.47 17.83
CA ILE A 87 17.05 -7.33 17.43
C ILE A 87 17.36 -5.84 17.28
N PHE A 88 18.27 -5.31 18.09
CA PHE A 88 18.77 -3.95 17.91
C PHE A 88 20.19 -3.96 17.34
N VAL A 89 20.43 -3.09 16.35
CA VAL A 89 21.69 -3.03 15.60
C VAL A 89 22.49 -1.83 16.04
N ILE A 90 23.75 -2.05 16.40
CA ILE A 90 24.70 -1.00 16.77
C ILE A 90 25.80 -0.84 15.72
N PRO A 91 26.27 0.39 15.45
CA PRO A 91 27.44 0.62 14.62
C PRO A 91 28.72 -0.05 15.14
N LYS A 92 29.01 0.06 16.45
CA LYS A 92 30.22 -0.45 17.10
C LYS A 92 30.11 -0.49 18.64
N ALA A 93 30.48 -1.59 19.27
CA ALA A 93 30.57 -1.75 20.73
C ALA A 93 31.52 -0.72 21.39
N ASN A 94 31.43 -0.56 22.72
CA ASN A 94 32.23 0.37 23.54
C ASN A 94 32.19 1.87 23.16
N THR A 95 31.33 2.30 22.22
CA THR A 95 31.13 3.72 21.88
C THR A 95 29.98 4.32 22.71
N PRO A 96 29.99 5.64 23.03
CA PRO A 96 29.00 6.24 23.94
C PRO A 96 27.55 6.00 23.50
N GLY A 97 27.19 6.37 22.27
CA GLY A 97 25.83 6.19 21.76
C GLY A 97 25.40 4.71 21.62
N CYS A 98 26.31 3.77 21.38
CA CYS A 98 25.96 2.35 21.39
C CYS A 98 25.75 1.83 22.81
N THR A 99 26.53 2.34 23.75
CA THR A 99 26.39 2.04 25.18
C THR A 99 25.07 2.58 25.73
N THR A 100 24.65 3.79 25.34
CA THR A 100 23.32 4.35 25.69
C THR A 100 22.19 3.45 25.20
N GLN A 101 22.21 3.03 23.93
CA GLN A 101 21.15 2.16 23.38
C GLN A 101 21.12 0.79 24.07
N ALA A 102 22.29 0.14 24.23
CA ALA A 102 22.37 -1.16 24.87
C ALA A 102 21.96 -1.12 26.35
N CYS A 103 22.45 -0.15 27.13
CA CYS A 103 22.02 0.01 28.51
C CYS A 103 20.51 0.25 28.60
N GLY A 104 19.94 1.06 27.71
CA GLY A 104 18.48 1.26 27.68
C GLY A 104 17.69 -0.02 27.34
N PHE A 105 18.20 -0.91 26.49
CA PHE A 105 17.58 -2.23 26.26
C PHE A 105 17.77 -3.19 27.46
N ARG A 106 18.90 -3.13 28.18
CA ARG A 106 19.12 -3.85 29.45
C ARG A 106 18.12 -3.39 30.50
N ASP A 107 17.99 -2.08 30.69
CA ASP A 107 17.16 -1.47 31.73
C ASP A 107 15.66 -1.74 31.51
N ASN A 108 15.27 -2.13 30.29
CA ASN A 108 13.91 -2.54 29.92
C ASN A 108 13.77 -4.06 29.67
N TYR A 109 14.84 -4.85 29.85
CA TYR A 109 14.90 -6.25 29.41
C TYR A 109 13.79 -7.12 30.02
N GLN A 110 13.52 -6.94 31.33
CA GLN A 110 12.49 -7.69 32.04
C GLN A 110 11.11 -7.52 31.38
N TYR A 111 10.71 -6.28 31.04
CA TYR A 111 9.42 -6.01 30.40
C TYR A 111 9.28 -6.69 29.04
N PHE A 112 10.35 -6.76 28.23
CA PHE A 112 10.33 -7.53 26.99
C PHE A 112 10.11 -9.03 27.27
N THR A 113 10.80 -9.59 28.27
CA THR A 113 10.67 -11.01 28.62
C THR A 113 9.30 -11.39 29.19
N GLU A 114 8.68 -10.51 29.99
CA GLU A 114 7.31 -10.68 30.52
C GLU A 114 6.26 -10.66 29.41
N LEU A 115 6.49 -9.88 28.35
CA LEU A 115 5.66 -9.85 27.13
C LEU A 115 5.97 -11.03 26.18
N GLY A 116 6.89 -11.93 26.54
CA GLY A 116 7.22 -13.12 25.75
C GLY A 116 8.25 -12.90 24.64
N TYR A 117 9.03 -11.81 24.70
CA TYR A 117 10.08 -11.47 23.74
C TYR A 117 11.50 -11.68 24.31
N VAL A 118 12.45 -12.01 23.45
CA VAL A 118 13.89 -12.05 23.77
C VAL A 118 14.60 -10.94 22.99
N VAL A 119 15.38 -10.13 23.70
CA VAL A 119 16.23 -9.11 23.09
C VAL A 119 17.55 -9.73 22.62
N TYR A 120 18.08 -9.26 21.49
CA TYR A 120 19.42 -9.52 20.97
C TYR A 120 20.06 -8.22 20.51
N CYS A 121 21.36 -8.07 20.74
CA CYS A 121 22.17 -7.03 20.11
C CYS A 121 22.84 -7.61 18.86
N LEU A 122 22.90 -6.87 17.76
CA LEU A 122 23.65 -7.24 16.56
C LEU A 122 24.71 -6.18 16.22
N SER A 123 25.93 -6.62 15.95
CA SER A 123 27.02 -5.75 15.52
C SER A 123 28.03 -6.49 14.66
N HIS A 124 28.94 -5.76 14.02
CA HIS A 124 30.06 -6.35 13.27
C HIS A 124 31.29 -6.64 14.15
N ASP A 125 31.23 -6.32 15.45
CA ASP A 125 32.31 -6.58 16.40
C ASP A 125 32.43 -8.09 16.67
N SER A 126 33.66 -8.59 16.84
CA SER A 126 33.94 -10.02 17.06
C SER A 126 33.46 -10.51 18.44
N PRO A 127 33.27 -11.84 18.64
CA PRO A 127 32.78 -12.39 19.91
C PRO A 127 33.60 -11.95 21.13
N LYS A 128 34.93 -11.86 21.00
CA LYS A 128 35.84 -11.38 22.05
C LYS A 128 35.56 -9.93 22.48
N VAL A 129 35.29 -9.04 21.51
CA VAL A 129 34.94 -7.64 21.79
C VAL A 129 33.56 -7.56 22.44
N GLN A 130 32.61 -8.35 21.95
CA GLN A 130 31.25 -8.41 22.47
C GLN A 130 31.21 -8.94 23.91
N THR A 131 31.92 -10.01 24.23
CA THR A 131 32.01 -10.57 25.60
C THR A 131 32.60 -9.57 26.59
N SER A 132 33.70 -8.89 26.23
CA SER A 132 34.27 -7.85 27.09
C SER A 132 33.29 -6.70 27.35
N TRP A 133 32.53 -6.30 26.33
CA TRP A 133 31.54 -5.21 26.43
C TRP A 133 30.27 -5.64 27.20
N GLN A 134 29.79 -6.87 27.00
CA GLN A 134 28.66 -7.47 27.71
C GLN A 134 28.94 -7.50 29.21
N SER A 135 30.12 -8.00 29.62
CA SER A 135 30.54 -8.04 31.02
C SER A 135 30.67 -6.64 31.63
N LYS A 136 31.32 -5.71 30.91
CA LYS A 136 31.58 -4.34 31.38
C LYS A 136 30.29 -3.53 31.64
N HIS A 137 29.22 -3.79 30.90
CA HIS A 137 27.94 -3.08 31.02
C HIS A 137 26.80 -3.94 31.57
N THR A 138 27.10 -5.16 31.99
CA THR A 138 26.14 -6.13 32.58
C THR A 138 24.91 -6.32 31.68
N LEU A 139 25.15 -6.57 30.38
CA LEU A 139 24.06 -6.71 29.40
C LEU A 139 23.48 -8.15 29.48
N PRO A 140 22.18 -8.34 29.79
CA PRO A 140 21.60 -9.63 30.18
C PRO A 140 21.15 -10.49 28.99
N TYR A 141 21.23 -9.96 27.77
CA TYR A 141 20.85 -10.63 26.53
C TYR A 141 22.08 -11.09 25.73
N PRO A 142 21.92 -12.01 24.76
CA PRO A 142 22.99 -12.39 23.85
C PRO A 142 23.38 -11.26 22.88
N LEU A 143 24.65 -11.23 22.49
CA LEU A 143 25.15 -10.34 21.45
C LEU A 143 25.57 -11.21 20.25
N LEU A 144 25.14 -10.83 19.05
CA LEU A 144 25.40 -11.51 17.79
C LEU A 144 26.53 -10.81 17.03
N SER A 145 27.53 -11.57 16.62
CA SER A 145 28.70 -11.14 15.86
C SER A 145 28.50 -11.43 14.37
N ASP A 146 28.41 -10.38 13.57
CA ASP A 146 28.31 -10.41 12.10
C ASP A 146 29.46 -9.62 11.44
N PRO A 147 30.71 -10.13 11.45
CA PRO A 147 31.87 -9.36 10.97
C PRO A 147 31.81 -9.02 9.48
N LYS A 148 31.14 -9.89 8.70
CA LYS A 148 30.88 -9.69 7.26
C LYS A 148 29.72 -8.74 6.97
N ARG A 149 28.96 -8.32 8.00
CA ARG A 149 27.72 -7.52 7.90
C ARG A 149 26.65 -8.19 7.02
N THR A 150 26.66 -9.51 6.90
CA THR A 150 25.72 -10.23 6.04
C THR A 150 24.29 -10.09 6.54
N PHE A 151 24.06 -10.25 7.85
CA PHE A 151 22.75 -10.05 8.45
C PHE A 151 22.42 -8.57 8.65
N ILE A 152 23.40 -7.74 9.01
CA ILE A 152 23.23 -6.29 9.13
C ILE A 152 22.81 -5.67 7.78
N ASN A 153 23.39 -6.13 6.67
CA ASN A 153 22.99 -5.72 5.33
C ASN A 153 21.61 -6.27 4.96
N LEU A 154 21.32 -7.54 5.28
CA LEU A 154 19.98 -8.10 5.10
C LEU A 154 18.89 -7.36 5.86
N LEU A 155 19.14 -6.87 7.06
CA LEU A 155 18.19 -6.01 7.78
C LEU A 155 18.03 -4.62 7.10
N GLY A 156 18.87 -4.29 6.12
CA GLY A 156 19.00 -2.98 5.49
C GLY A 156 19.69 -1.95 6.37
N ALA A 157 20.33 -2.38 7.45
CA ALA A 157 21.02 -1.52 8.40
C ALA A 157 22.48 -1.20 7.97
N TRP A 158 22.94 -1.65 6.82
CA TRP A 158 24.21 -1.19 6.20
C TRP A 158 23.90 -0.19 5.09
N VAL A 159 24.27 1.08 5.27
CA VAL A 159 23.90 2.17 4.35
C VAL A 159 25.07 3.16 4.24
N GLY A 160 25.50 3.45 3.01
CA GLY A 160 26.61 4.38 2.76
C GLY A 160 27.94 3.91 3.34
N GLY A 161 28.20 2.60 3.31
CA GLY A 161 29.40 1.97 3.89
C GLY A 161 29.39 1.80 5.42
N GLY A 162 28.49 2.48 6.13
CA GLY A 162 28.37 2.42 7.59
C GLY A 162 27.19 1.58 8.08
N THR A 163 27.36 0.90 9.22
CA THR A 163 26.23 0.30 9.94
C THR A 163 25.42 1.41 10.62
N ARG A 164 24.13 1.56 10.26
CA ARG A 164 23.19 2.47 10.90
C ARG A 164 22.61 1.84 12.16
N ARG A 165 22.41 2.69 13.17
CA ARG A 165 21.72 2.30 14.40
C ARG A 165 20.27 2.02 14.10
N SER A 166 19.77 0.85 14.52
CA SER A 166 18.43 0.37 14.16
C SER A 166 17.85 -0.51 15.27
N HIS A 167 16.55 -0.82 15.18
CA HIS A 167 15.95 -1.96 15.87
C HIS A 167 14.82 -2.58 15.05
N PHE A 168 14.54 -3.84 15.36
CA PHE A 168 13.68 -4.74 14.61
C PHE A 168 12.91 -5.60 15.62
N VAL A 169 11.62 -5.83 15.40
CA VAL A 169 10.81 -6.75 16.21
C VAL A 169 10.27 -7.83 15.30
N PHE A 170 10.46 -9.09 15.68
CA PHE A 170 9.94 -10.27 15.01
C PHE A 170 8.91 -10.96 15.89
N GLU A 171 7.83 -11.42 15.28
CA GLU A 171 6.70 -12.05 15.93
C GLU A 171 6.99 -13.49 16.36
N LYS A 172 6.46 -13.89 17.52
CA LYS A 172 6.53 -15.25 18.06
C LYS A 172 5.85 -16.25 17.12
N GLY A 173 6.48 -17.41 16.95
CA GLY A 173 5.96 -18.53 16.16
C GLY A 173 6.15 -18.34 14.66
N THR A 174 5.68 -17.21 14.11
CA THR A 174 5.78 -16.92 12.67
C THR A 174 7.18 -16.46 12.26
N GLY A 175 7.92 -15.83 13.17
CA GLY A 175 9.24 -15.25 12.91
C GLY A 175 9.25 -14.08 11.94
N LYS A 176 8.08 -13.54 11.60
CA LYS A 176 7.91 -12.40 10.69
C LYS A 176 8.37 -11.11 11.35
N LEU A 177 9.06 -10.26 10.59
CA LEU A 177 9.42 -8.91 11.00
C LEU A 177 8.16 -8.03 11.07
N VAL A 178 7.78 -7.58 12.26
CA VAL A 178 6.58 -6.75 12.51
C VAL A 178 6.89 -5.28 12.78
N GLU A 179 8.13 -4.96 13.19
CA GLU A 179 8.60 -3.57 13.33
C GLU A 179 10.01 -3.42 12.75
N ARG A 180 10.28 -2.32 12.04
CA ARG A 180 11.56 -2.05 11.36
C ARG A 180 11.92 -0.58 11.42
N GLN A 181 12.82 -0.24 12.34
CA GLN A 181 13.23 1.14 12.60
C GLN A 181 14.73 1.34 12.31
N ILE A 182 15.07 2.11 11.28
CA ILE A 182 16.46 2.34 10.83
C ILE A 182 16.85 3.81 10.97
N GLY A 183 18.06 4.05 11.48
CA GLY A 183 18.56 5.40 11.76
C GLY A 183 18.05 5.98 13.09
N VAL A 184 17.70 5.11 14.04
CA VAL A 184 17.13 5.51 15.33
C VAL A 184 18.14 6.22 16.22
N LYS A 185 17.63 7.11 17.08
CA LYS A 185 18.44 7.75 18.13
C LYS A 185 18.74 6.75 19.25
N PRO A 186 19.92 6.85 19.90
CA PRO A 186 20.35 5.94 20.97
C PRO A 186 19.35 5.72 22.11
N ALA A 187 18.83 6.80 22.68
CA ALA A 187 18.00 6.76 23.89
C ALA A 187 16.53 6.43 23.62
N ASP A 188 16.06 6.67 22.39
CA ASP A 188 14.66 6.51 22.00
C ASP A 188 14.37 5.06 21.60
N SER A 189 15.33 4.41 20.94
CA SER A 189 15.21 3.04 20.39
C SER A 189 14.71 1.96 21.36
N PRO A 190 15.11 1.91 22.65
CA PRO A 190 14.60 0.90 23.57
C PRO A 190 13.14 1.16 23.97
N LYS A 191 12.76 2.43 24.08
CA LYS A 191 11.41 2.85 24.47
C LYS A 191 10.42 2.59 23.35
N SER A 192 10.73 3.03 22.13
CA SER A 192 9.87 2.80 20.96
C SER A 192 9.68 1.31 20.68
N ALA A 193 10.73 0.50 20.83
CA ALA A 193 10.64 -0.95 20.69
C ALA A 193 9.73 -1.58 21.75
N LEU A 194 9.79 -1.11 23.00
CA LEU A 194 8.95 -1.63 24.08
C LEU A 194 7.49 -1.19 23.93
N GLU A 195 7.24 0.06 23.52
CA GLU A 195 5.92 0.58 23.22
C GLU A 195 5.25 -0.19 22.08
N PHE A 196 6.00 -0.47 21.00
CA PHE A 196 5.54 -1.34 19.92
C PHE A 196 5.20 -2.75 20.44
N VAL A 197 6.11 -3.39 21.19
CA VAL A 197 5.91 -4.76 21.70
C VAL A 197 4.71 -4.85 22.64
N LYS A 198 4.49 -3.85 23.51
CA LYS A 198 3.29 -3.79 24.37
C LYS A 198 2.01 -3.77 23.54
N LYS A 199 1.92 -2.84 22.59
CA LYS A 199 0.77 -2.70 21.70
C LYS A 199 0.50 -3.98 20.90
N HIS A 200 1.53 -4.56 20.28
CA HIS A 200 1.43 -5.81 19.50
C HIS A 200 0.96 -6.99 20.36
N ALA A 201 1.43 -7.08 21.61
CA ALA A 201 1.02 -8.13 22.56
C ALA A 201 -0.41 -7.95 23.10
N GLU A 202 -0.93 -6.72 23.15
CA GLU A 202 -2.32 -6.43 23.49
C GLU A 202 -3.26 -6.74 22.32
N GLU A 203 -2.92 -6.30 21.11
CA GLU A 203 -3.67 -6.54 19.86
C GLU A 203 -3.77 -8.04 19.52
N THR A 204 -2.75 -8.84 19.85
CA THR A 204 -2.77 -10.31 19.68
C THR A 204 -3.51 -11.04 20.81
N ARG A 205 -3.78 -10.42 21.97
CA ARG A 205 -4.57 -11.01 23.06
C ARG A 205 -6.08 -10.79 22.91
N THR A 206 -6.51 -9.63 22.41
CA THR A 206 -7.94 -9.30 22.28
C THR A 206 -8.68 -10.16 21.26
N TRP A 207 -7.99 -10.70 20.25
CA TRP A 207 -8.59 -11.59 19.25
C TRP A 207 -8.86 -13.03 19.76
N GLY A 208 -8.42 -13.38 20.98
CA GLY A 208 -8.45 -14.75 21.49
C GLY A 208 -9.63 -15.14 22.40
N THR A 209 -10.59 -14.24 22.70
CA THR A 209 -11.50 -14.42 23.85
C THR A 209 -13.01 -14.21 23.62
N HIS A 210 -13.49 -13.96 22.40
CA HIS A 210 -14.93 -13.85 22.13
C HIS A 210 -15.58 -15.12 21.57
N VAL A 211 -16.23 -15.89 22.46
CA VAL A 211 -17.20 -16.95 22.14
C VAL A 211 -18.61 -16.46 22.52
N PRO A 212 -19.61 -16.43 21.62
CA PRO A 212 -20.97 -16.03 21.98
C PRO A 212 -21.74 -17.15 22.69
N LEU A 213 -22.34 -16.83 23.85
CA LEU A 213 -23.28 -17.70 24.54
C LEU A 213 -24.65 -17.72 23.85
N SER A 214 -25.26 -18.90 23.76
CA SER A 214 -26.59 -19.14 23.20
C SER A 214 -27.70 -18.48 24.02
N HIS A 215 -28.57 -17.68 23.39
CA HIS A 215 -29.91 -17.37 23.91
C HIS A 215 -30.94 -17.37 22.77
N THR A 216 -31.99 -18.16 22.95
CA THR A 216 -33.11 -18.31 22.01
C THR A 216 -34.32 -17.53 22.53
N PRO A 217 -34.99 -16.71 21.70
CA PRO A 217 -36.37 -16.29 21.95
C PRO A 217 -37.33 -17.14 21.11
N GLN A 218 -38.29 -17.80 21.75
CA GLN A 218 -39.48 -18.31 21.05
C GLN A 218 -40.44 -17.16 20.76
N TYR A 219 -41.13 -17.18 19.62
CA TYR A 219 -42.43 -16.53 19.49
C TYR A 219 -43.38 -17.36 18.62
N GLN A 220 -44.65 -17.41 19.03
CA GLN A 220 -45.71 -18.19 18.38
C GLN A 220 -46.29 -17.48 17.15
N ASN A 221 -46.89 -18.30 16.30
CA ASN A 221 -47.51 -17.92 15.03
C ASN A 221 -48.91 -17.36 15.27
N ASP A 222 -49.34 -16.36 14.48
CA ASP A 222 -50.75 -16.33 14.06
C ASP A 222 -50.98 -15.60 12.71
N SER A 223 -51.57 -16.35 11.78
CA SER A 223 -52.66 -15.98 10.84
C SER A 223 -52.73 -14.57 10.20
N GLY A 224 -52.53 -14.47 8.87
CA GLY A 224 -52.91 -13.25 8.12
C GLY A 224 -52.45 -13.14 6.66
N ILE A 225 -53.20 -13.74 5.73
CA ILE A 225 -52.98 -13.75 4.26
C ILE A 225 -52.75 -12.35 3.65
N TYR A 226 -51.67 -12.17 2.87
CA TYR A 226 -51.74 -11.77 1.45
C TYR A 226 -50.49 -12.26 0.69
N ASN A 227 -50.70 -12.72 -0.55
CA ASN A 227 -49.70 -13.38 -1.39
C ASN A 227 -49.42 -12.54 -2.64
N THR A 228 -48.17 -12.13 -2.83
CA THR A 228 -47.62 -11.87 -4.18
C THR A 228 -46.20 -12.42 -4.27
N ASN A 229 -46.03 -13.47 -5.07
CA ASN A 229 -44.74 -14.07 -5.40
C ASN A 229 -43.72 -13.03 -5.89
N VAL A 230 -42.55 -12.97 -5.25
CA VAL A 230 -41.28 -12.71 -5.94
C VAL A 230 -40.41 -13.94 -5.74
N GLN A 231 -40.66 -14.96 -6.56
CA GLN A 231 -39.71 -16.06 -6.72
C GLN A 231 -38.45 -15.54 -7.42
N ASN A 232 -37.30 -16.04 -6.96
CA ASN A 232 -36.11 -16.30 -7.75
C ASN A 232 -35.52 -15.12 -8.55
N PHE A 233 -34.69 -14.31 -7.89
CA PHE A 233 -33.43 -13.87 -8.51
C PHE A 233 -32.33 -13.70 -7.47
N VAL A 234 -31.80 -14.83 -6.98
CA VAL A 234 -30.46 -14.87 -6.39
C VAL A 234 -29.48 -14.97 -7.57
N PRO A 235 -28.59 -13.99 -7.80
CA PRO A 235 -27.55 -14.14 -8.81
C PRO A 235 -26.66 -15.34 -8.47
N GLN A 236 -26.62 -16.33 -9.36
CA GLN A 236 -25.76 -17.49 -9.19
C GLN A 236 -24.29 -17.06 -9.35
N PHE A 237 -23.62 -16.79 -8.24
CA PHE A 237 -22.16 -16.75 -8.20
C PHE A 237 -21.64 -18.17 -8.42
N HIS A 238 -21.34 -18.51 -9.68
CA HIS A 238 -20.61 -19.72 -10.02
C HIS A 238 -19.19 -19.66 -9.42
N GLY A 239 -19.01 -20.22 -8.22
CA GLY A 239 -17.69 -20.28 -7.59
C GLY A 239 -17.61 -20.50 -6.08
N VAL A 240 -18.61 -21.10 -5.41
CA VAL A 240 -18.46 -21.52 -4.00
C VAL A 240 -18.86 -22.98 -3.83
N GLY A 241 -17.87 -23.80 -3.49
CA GLY A 241 -18.00 -25.26 -3.38
C GLY A 241 -16.78 -25.90 -2.72
N ALA A 242 -16.32 -25.32 -1.60
CA ALA A 242 -15.30 -25.89 -0.73
C ALA A 242 -15.58 -25.48 0.73
N PRO A 243 -15.26 -26.32 1.74
CA PRO A 243 -15.25 -25.90 3.14
C PRO A 243 -14.20 -24.80 3.36
N PRO A 244 -14.25 -24.04 4.47
CA PRO A 244 -13.36 -22.90 4.69
C PRO A 244 -11.89 -23.32 4.76
N THR A 245 -11.19 -23.20 3.63
CA THR A 245 -9.75 -23.40 3.55
C THR A 245 -9.04 -22.16 4.10
N THR A 246 -8.44 -22.32 5.28
CA THR A 246 -7.53 -21.35 5.88
C THR A 246 -6.31 -21.14 4.99
N SER A 247 -6.43 -20.23 4.01
CA SER A 247 -5.37 -19.78 3.12
C SER A 247 -5.22 -18.27 3.24
N GLY A 248 -4.48 -17.84 4.28
CA GLY A 248 -4.20 -16.44 4.56
C GLY A 248 -3.23 -15.83 3.53
N ASN A 249 -3.71 -15.59 2.32
CA ASN A 249 -2.96 -14.90 1.27
C ASN A 249 -3.31 -13.41 1.28
N PRO A 250 -2.37 -12.50 1.65
CA PRO A 250 -2.64 -11.06 1.74
C PRO A 250 -2.95 -10.39 0.38
N MET A 251 -2.85 -11.13 -0.74
CA MET A 251 -3.31 -10.70 -2.07
C MET A 251 -4.83 -10.64 -2.21
N ASN A 252 -5.58 -11.25 -1.29
CA ASN A 252 -7.04 -11.12 -1.25
C ASN A 252 -7.41 -9.80 -0.57
N PHE A 253 -7.74 -8.78 -1.37
CA PHE A 253 -8.43 -7.60 -0.85
C PHE A 253 -9.77 -7.99 -0.28
N GLU A 254 -9.96 -7.69 1.00
CA GLU A 254 -11.26 -7.80 1.64
C GLU A 254 -12.04 -6.54 1.27
N LEU A 255 -13.10 -6.73 0.48
CA LEU A 255 -14.02 -5.66 0.11
C LEU A 255 -14.73 -5.15 1.37
N ALA A 256 -14.27 -4.04 1.93
CA ALA A 256 -15.01 -3.35 2.97
C ALA A 256 -16.35 -2.87 2.41
N THR A 257 -17.45 -3.42 2.91
CA THR A 257 -18.79 -2.92 2.61
C THR A 257 -19.04 -1.59 3.31
N GLY A 258 -19.80 -0.70 2.69
CA GLY A 258 -20.08 0.64 3.23
C GLY A 258 -19.04 1.67 2.80
N ASN A 259 -18.66 2.57 3.72
CA ASN A 259 -18.00 3.84 3.40
C ASN A 259 -16.51 3.80 3.75
N THR A 260 -15.65 4.29 2.86
CA THR A 260 -14.19 4.30 3.08
C THR A 260 -13.48 5.43 2.33
N TYR A 261 -12.26 5.80 2.70
CA TYR A 261 -11.35 6.54 1.81
C TYR A 261 -10.01 5.82 1.62
N PHE A 262 -9.39 6.05 0.47
CA PHE A 262 -8.03 5.64 0.14
C PHE A 262 -7.17 6.90 0.06
N ALA A 263 -6.25 7.07 1.01
CA ALA A 263 -5.22 8.10 0.92
C ALA A 263 -4.04 7.51 0.16
N LEU A 264 -3.69 8.12 -0.97
CA LEU A 264 -2.62 7.66 -1.86
C LEU A 264 -1.40 8.60 -1.82
N GLU A 265 -0.22 8.10 -1.48
CA GLU A 265 1.04 8.86 -1.62
C GLU A 265 1.35 9.15 -3.10
N GLU A 266 0.94 8.25 -4.00
CA GLU A 266 1.15 8.35 -5.44
C GLU A 266 -0.19 8.52 -6.15
N GLU A 267 -0.43 9.70 -6.71
CA GLU A 267 -1.66 9.96 -7.47
C GLU A 267 -1.81 9.03 -8.69
N PHE A 268 -0.70 8.53 -9.24
CA PHE A 268 -0.68 7.58 -10.34
C PHE A 268 -1.25 6.20 -9.98
N ASP A 269 -1.24 5.81 -8.70
CA ASP A 269 -1.85 4.57 -8.23
C ASP A 269 -3.40 4.62 -8.22
N SER A 270 -3.99 5.80 -8.46
CA SER A 270 -5.46 5.90 -8.58
C SER A 270 -6.02 5.13 -9.77
N ILE A 271 -5.32 5.08 -10.93
CA ILE A 271 -5.81 4.33 -12.10
C ILE A 271 -5.73 2.81 -11.87
N PRO A 272 -4.61 2.22 -11.40
CA PRO A 272 -4.58 0.83 -10.98
C PRO A 272 -5.62 0.52 -9.90
N LEU A 273 -5.86 1.41 -8.92
CA LEU A 273 -6.91 1.22 -7.90
C LEU A 273 -8.32 1.23 -8.51
N ILE A 274 -8.62 2.17 -9.40
CA ILE A 274 -9.91 2.20 -10.10
C ILE A 274 -10.09 0.91 -10.92
N HIS A 275 -9.08 0.49 -11.68
CA HIS A 275 -9.12 -0.76 -12.45
C HIS A 275 -9.29 -2.01 -11.57
N PHE A 276 -8.64 -2.02 -10.40
CA PHE A 276 -8.77 -3.09 -9.40
C PHE A 276 -10.20 -3.22 -8.86
N LEU A 277 -10.83 -2.07 -8.55
CA LEU A 277 -12.17 -2.02 -7.95
C LEU A 277 -13.25 -2.26 -8.99
N THR A 278 -13.17 -1.68 -10.20
CA THR A 278 -14.18 -1.90 -11.25
C THR A 278 -14.30 -3.37 -11.66
N ARG A 279 -13.20 -4.13 -11.59
CA ARG A 279 -13.19 -5.58 -11.88
C ARG A 279 -13.92 -6.45 -10.84
N ARG A 280 -14.30 -5.90 -9.68
CA ARG A 280 -15.01 -6.62 -8.60
C ARG A 280 -16.51 -6.39 -8.56
N PHE A 281 -17.02 -5.48 -9.40
CA PHE A 281 -18.42 -5.08 -9.40
C PHE A 281 -18.93 -4.93 -10.83
N ASP A 282 -20.06 -5.56 -11.15
CA ASP A 282 -20.67 -5.45 -12.48
C ASP A 282 -21.10 -4.02 -12.82
N LYS A 283 -21.40 -3.21 -11.80
CA LYS A 283 -21.77 -1.79 -11.94
C LYS A 283 -20.91 -0.94 -11.02
N THR A 284 -20.08 -0.11 -11.64
CA THR A 284 -19.29 0.92 -10.93
C THR A 284 -19.63 2.31 -11.46
N ILE A 285 -19.90 3.25 -10.57
CA ILE A 285 -20.04 4.68 -10.89
C ILE A 285 -18.79 5.41 -10.43
N ILE A 286 -18.22 6.27 -11.28
CA ILE A 286 -17.01 7.05 -10.97
C ILE A 286 -17.27 8.53 -11.22
N PHE A 287 -17.10 9.35 -10.19
CA PHE A 287 -17.24 10.80 -10.24
C PHE A 287 -15.89 11.46 -10.51
N LEU A 288 -15.85 12.34 -11.52
CA LEU A 288 -14.63 12.91 -12.09
C LEU A 288 -14.76 14.39 -12.47
N GLU A 289 -13.63 15.04 -12.74
CA GLU A 289 -13.56 16.42 -13.21
C GLU A 289 -14.02 16.57 -14.68
N GLY A 290 -14.97 17.49 -14.91
CA GLY A 290 -15.67 17.65 -16.19
C GLY A 290 -14.80 17.98 -17.41
N THR A 291 -13.70 18.70 -17.20
CA THR A 291 -12.71 19.02 -18.24
C THR A 291 -11.84 17.80 -18.64
N MET A 292 -11.77 16.78 -17.79
CA MET A 292 -10.95 15.58 -17.97
C MET A 292 -11.78 14.32 -18.24
N LEU A 293 -13.11 14.38 -18.06
CA LEU A 293 -14.03 13.24 -18.19
C LEU A 293 -13.88 12.47 -19.51
N GLU A 294 -13.68 13.19 -20.62
CA GLU A 294 -13.47 12.59 -21.95
C GLU A 294 -12.12 11.85 -22.06
N LYS A 295 -11.06 12.36 -21.42
CA LYS A 295 -9.76 11.68 -21.36
C LYS A 295 -9.86 10.39 -20.54
N TYR A 296 -10.49 10.46 -19.36
CA TYR A 296 -10.77 9.27 -18.55
C TYR A 296 -11.64 8.25 -19.28
N ARG A 297 -12.64 8.69 -20.06
CA ARG A 297 -13.49 7.80 -20.87
C ARG A 297 -12.67 7.00 -21.88
N ASN A 298 -11.80 7.67 -22.64
CA ASN A 298 -11.02 7.00 -23.67
C ASN A 298 -9.96 6.09 -23.06
N LEU A 299 -9.24 6.58 -22.05
CA LEU A 299 -8.31 5.78 -21.25
C LEU A 299 -8.95 4.51 -20.66
N PHE A 300 -10.12 4.64 -20.02
CA PHE A 300 -10.81 3.49 -19.41
C PHE A 300 -11.41 2.55 -20.46
N ARG A 301 -11.73 3.00 -21.68
CA ARG A 301 -12.05 2.09 -22.80
C ARG A 301 -10.84 1.29 -23.27
N SER A 302 -9.66 1.91 -23.29
CA SER A 302 -8.41 1.24 -23.62
C SER A 302 -7.94 0.26 -22.52
N LEU A 303 -8.34 0.49 -21.26
CA LEU A 303 -7.97 -0.33 -20.10
C LEU A 303 -8.98 -1.44 -19.75
N MET A 304 -10.27 -1.14 -19.77
CA MET A 304 -11.31 -1.99 -19.19
C MET A 304 -12.04 -2.79 -20.27
N ARG A 305 -12.27 -4.09 -20.00
CA ARG A 305 -13.13 -4.95 -20.83
C ARG A 305 -14.63 -4.65 -20.70
N GLN A 306 -14.99 -3.72 -19.81
CA GLN A 306 -16.36 -3.36 -19.45
C GLN A 306 -16.88 -2.21 -20.34
N LYS A 307 -18.20 -2.08 -20.50
CA LYS A 307 -18.76 -0.95 -21.26
C LYS A 307 -18.56 0.35 -20.47
N VAL A 308 -17.70 1.25 -20.96
CA VAL A 308 -17.50 2.59 -20.35
C VAL A 308 -18.45 3.61 -20.97
N LEU A 309 -19.41 4.04 -20.16
CA LEU A 309 -20.40 5.08 -20.41
C LEU A 309 -19.97 6.39 -19.74
N MET A 310 -20.53 7.51 -20.20
CA MET A 310 -20.21 8.84 -19.69
C MET A 310 -21.44 9.73 -19.73
N VAL A 311 -21.71 10.47 -18.64
CA VAL A 311 -22.79 11.46 -18.55
C VAL A 311 -22.30 12.79 -18.00
N LYS A 312 -22.93 13.86 -18.50
CA LYS A 312 -22.71 15.25 -18.09
C LYS A 312 -24.05 15.86 -17.64
N PRO A 313 -24.52 15.56 -16.42
CA PRO A 313 -25.92 15.79 -16.03
C PRO A 313 -26.38 17.25 -16.17
N GLY A 314 -25.51 18.20 -15.85
CA GLY A 314 -25.84 19.63 -15.89
C GLY A 314 -26.03 20.20 -17.30
N ASN A 315 -25.48 19.56 -18.33
CA ASN A 315 -25.55 20.03 -19.71
C ASN A 315 -26.68 19.36 -20.51
N PHE A 316 -26.98 18.09 -20.22
CA PHE A 316 -27.95 17.30 -20.98
C PHE A 316 -28.81 16.39 -20.08
N PRO A 317 -29.75 16.92 -19.27
CA PRO A 317 -30.47 16.14 -18.25
C PRO A 317 -31.20 14.91 -18.81
N LYS A 318 -31.96 15.06 -19.90
CA LYS A 318 -32.68 13.93 -20.54
C LYS A 318 -31.73 12.84 -21.05
N GLN A 319 -30.64 13.24 -21.73
CA GLN A 319 -29.66 12.30 -22.25
C GLN A 319 -28.87 11.62 -21.12
N ALA A 320 -28.61 12.33 -20.02
CA ALA A 320 -27.99 11.76 -18.83
C ALA A 320 -28.91 10.72 -18.16
N GLU A 321 -30.22 10.96 -18.14
CA GLU A 321 -31.23 10.00 -17.69
C GLU A 321 -31.25 8.75 -18.59
N GLU A 322 -31.36 8.92 -19.91
CA GLU A 322 -31.36 7.82 -20.89
C GLU A 322 -30.10 6.93 -20.82
N ILE A 323 -28.91 7.54 -20.73
CA ILE A 323 -27.65 6.81 -20.59
C ILE A 323 -27.56 6.11 -19.23
N SER A 324 -28.06 6.73 -18.16
CA SER A 324 -28.10 6.14 -16.82
C SER A 324 -29.06 4.96 -16.75
N LEU A 325 -30.22 5.06 -17.40
CA LEU A 325 -31.19 3.99 -17.54
C LEU A 325 -30.60 2.80 -18.32
N HIS A 326 -29.93 3.05 -19.45
CA HIS A 326 -29.18 2.02 -20.16
C HIS A 326 -28.09 1.40 -19.25
N PHE A 327 -27.36 2.20 -18.47
CA PHE A 327 -26.29 1.69 -17.60
C PHE A 327 -26.82 0.66 -16.59
N VAL A 328 -27.91 0.99 -15.89
CA VAL A 328 -28.50 0.11 -14.86
C VAL A 328 -29.23 -1.08 -15.46
N GLN A 329 -29.92 -0.93 -16.60
CA GLN A 329 -30.65 -2.03 -17.26
C GLN A 329 -29.75 -3.01 -18.03
N SER A 330 -28.51 -2.63 -18.36
CA SER A 330 -27.61 -3.50 -19.11
C SER A 330 -27.20 -4.73 -18.29
N SER A 331 -27.37 -5.92 -18.84
CA SER A 331 -26.91 -7.17 -18.22
C SER A 331 -25.39 -7.37 -18.23
N SER A 332 -24.64 -6.55 -18.97
CA SER A 332 -23.18 -6.63 -19.04
C SER A 332 -22.49 -5.75 -18.00
N PRO A 333 -21.31 -6.16 -17.49
CA PRO A 333 -20.48 -5.32 -16.65
C PRO A 333 -20.13 -3.98 -17.32
N ALA A 334 -20.30 -2.89 -16.57
CA ALA A 334 -20.20 -1.52 -17.07
C ALA A 334 -19.66 -0.55 -16.03
N VAL A 335 -19.05 0.53 -16.53
CA VAL A 335 -18.59 1.67 -15.74
C VAL A 335 -19.30 2.92 -16.24
N LEU A 336 -19.88 3.71 -15.33
CA LEU A 336 -20.49 4.99 -15.64
C LEU A 336 -19.63 6.13 -15.08
N LEU A 337 -19.08 6.95 -15.97
CA LEU A 337 -18.34 8.17 -15.60
C LEU A 337 -19.30 9.35 -15.50
N ILE A 338 -19.31 10.03 -14.36
CA ILE A 338 -20.21 11.15 -14.09
C ILE A 338 -19.39 12.42 -13.83
N GLU A 339 -19.72 13.49 -14.55
CA GLU A 339 -19.23 14.84 -14.24
C GLU A 339 -19.76 15.28 -12.87
N HIS A 340 -18.88 15.73 -11.97
CA HIS A 340 -19.34 16.39 -10.75
C HIS A 340 -20.06 17.71 -11.11
N THR A 341 -21.32 17.84 -10.72
CA THR A 341 -22.18 19.00 -10.98
C THR A 341 -23.06 19.26 -9.76
N PHE A 342 -23.72 20.42 -9.71
CA PHE A 342 -24.74 20.73 -8.70
C PHE A 342 -26.16 20.36 -9.15
N SER A 343 -26.33 19.89 -10.39
CA SER A 343 -27.62 19.70 -11.07
C SER A 343 -28.41 18.44 -10.65
N GLY A 344 -28.02 17.81 -9.53
CA GLY A 344 -28.57 16.53 -9.09
C GLY A 344 -28.09 15.33 -9.89
N LEU A 345 -28.34 14.13 -9.34
CA LEU A 345 -28.15 12.86 -10.04
C LEU A 345 -29.36 12.52 -10.92
N PRO A 346 -29.16 11.84 -12.06
CA PRO A 346 -30.20 11.10 -12.78
C PRO A 346 -31.01 10.19 -11.86
N ASP A 347 -32.33 10.11 -12.06
CA ASP A 347 -33.26 9.37 -11.20
C ASP A 347 -33.08 7.85 -11.35
N ALA A 348 -32.75 7.36 -12.54
CA ALA A 348 -32.41 5.96 -12.82
C ALA A 348 -31.28 5.40 -11.93
N LEU A 349 -30.41 6.25 -11.38
CA LEU A 349 -29.33 5.82 -10.48
C LEU A 349 -29.77 5.70 -9.02
N LYS A 350 -30.91 6.30 -8.63
CA LYS A 350 -31.34 6.41 -7.23
C LYS A 350 -32.09 5.18 -6.73
N HIS A 351 -32.76 4.49 -7.65
CA HIS A 351 -33.67 3.39 -7.34
C HIS A 351 -33.10 2.00 -7.64
N GLN A 352 -31.79 1.91 -7.94
CA GLN A 352 -31.13 0.68 -8.37
C GLN A 352 -29.92 0.35 -7.49
N SER A 353 -29.68 -0.93 -7.26
CA SER A 353 -28.51 -1.39 -6.49
C SER A 353 -27.26 -1.37 -7.37
N ILE A 354 -26.32 -0.49 -7.02
CA ILE A 354 -25.02 -0.37 -7.66
C ILE A 354 -23.99 -1.20 -6.87
N GLY A 355 -22.98 -1.75 -7.53
CA GLY A 355 -21.91 -2.46 -6.82
C GLY A 355 -21.01 -1.48 -6.07
N CYS A 356 -20.47 -0.50 -6.82
CA CYS A 356 -19.42 0.39 -6.35
C CYS A 356 -19.66 1.86 -6.74
N TRP A 357 -19.44 2.76 -5.80
CA TRP A 357 -19.42 4.20 -5.97
C TRP A 357 -18.03 4.76 -5.64
N LEU A 358 -17.38 5.42 -6.61
CA LEU A 358 -16.05 6.01 -6.45
C LEU A 358 -16.07 7.52 -6.70
N TYR A 359 -15.50 8.28 -5.78
CA TYR A 359 -15.25 9.71 -5.95
C TYR A 359 -13.74 9.99 -5.94
N CYS A 360 -13.21 10.50 -7.06
CA CYS A 360 -11.77 10.73 -7.21
C CYS A 360 -11.42 12.22 -7.01
N VAL A 361 -10.62 12.53 -5.99
CA VAL A 361 -10.14 13.89 -5.70
C VAL A 361 -8.78 14.10 -6.38
N HIS A 362 -8.82 14.35 -7.68
CA HIS A 362 -7.65 14.85 -8.43
C HIS A 362 -7.72 16.37 -8.50
N ASP A 363 -6.60 17.06 -8.27
CA ASP A 363 -6.61 18.53 -8.12
C ASP A 363 -6.27 19.26 -9.42
N LEU A 364 -7.07 20.30 -9.72
CA LEU A 364 -6.79 21.32 -10.72
C LEU A 364 -7.12 22.75 -10.22
N GLN A 365 -7.49 22.95 -8.94
CA GLN A 365 -7.88 24.27 -8.44
C GLN A 365 -7.26 24.61 -7.08
N TRP A 366 -6.53 25.72 -7.08
CA TRP A 366 -5.80 26.39 -6.00
C TRP A 366 -6.64 26.84 -4.78
N ALA A 367 -7.93 26.50 -4.73
CA ALA A 367 -8.91 26.96 -3.76
C ALA A 367 -9.44 25.78 -2.93
N TYR A 368 -8.89 25.58 -1.73
CA TYR A 368 -9.24 24.47 -0.82
C TYR A 368 -10.76 24.32 -0.60
N TRP A 369 -11.47 25.44 -0.43
CA TRP A 369 -12.93 25.50 -0.25
C TRP A 369 -13.73 24.85 -1.39
N VAL A 370 -13.20 24.83 -2.62
CA VAL A 370 -13.87 24.19 -3.76
C VAL A 370 -13.83 22.67 -3.64
N GLN A 371 -12.77 22.10 -3.07
CA GLN A 371 -12.66 20.65 -2.85
C GLN A 371 -13.57 20.17 -1.72
N ASP A 372 -13.63 20.92 -0.61
CA ASP A 372 -14.53 20.60 0.50
C ASP A 372 -16.00 20.61 0.03
N LEU A 373 -16.39 21.61 -0.77
CA LEU A 373 -17.71 21.68 -1.40
C LEU A 373 -17.96 20.49 -2.33
N LYS A 374 -17.00 20.12 -3.19
CA LYS A 374 -17.10 18.95 -4.07
C LYS A 374 -17.29 17.63 -3.29
N ILE A 375 -16.58 17.44 -2.18
CA ILE A 375 -16.72 16.28 -1.30
C ILE A 375 -18.07 16.30 -0.54
N GLN A 376 -18.58 17.48 -0.16
CA GLN A 376 -19.92 17.61 0.42
C GLN A 376 -21.02 17.23 -0.59
N ILE A 377 -20.91 17.62 -1.87
CA ILE A 377 -21.83 17.16 -2.93
C ILE A 377 -21.78 15.63 -3.05
N ALA A 378 -20.58 15.05 -3.04
CA ALA A 378 -20.40 13.60 -3.10
C ALA A 378 -21.10 12.89 -1.93
N LYS A 379 -21.04 13.44 -0.70
CA LYS A 379 -21.78 12.96 0.47
C LYS A 379 -23.30 13.14 0.37
N ILE A 380 -23.79 14.19 -0.28
CA ILE A 380 -25.22 14.33 -0.55
C ILE A 380 -25.68 13.23 -1.50
N TRP A 381 -24.94 13.01 -2.58
CA TRP A 381 -25.22 11.98 -3.59
C TRP A 381 -25.07 10.55 -3.08
N GLN A 382 -24.15 10.33 -2.15
CA GLN A 382 -24.01 9.08 -1.42
C GLN A 382 -25.36 8.63 -0.81
N SER A 383 -26.11 9.55 -0.19
CA SER A 383 -27.44 9.23 0.39
C SER A 383 -28.52 8.91 -0.65
N GLN A 384 -28.26 9.19 -1.93
CA GLN A 384 -29.22 8.99 -3.03
C GLN A 384 -28.94 7.74 -3.86
N ILE A 385 -27.76 7.13 -3.76
CA ILE A 385 -27.39 5.92 -4.52
C ILE A 385 -27.40 4.73 -3.56
N ASN A 386 -28.13 3.67 -3.90
CA ASN A 386 -27.99 2.39 -3.20
C ASN A 386 -26.74 1.66 -3.72
N TYR A 387 -25.75 1.40 -2.85
CA TYR A 387 -24.51 0.73 -3.25
C TYR A 387 -23.93 -0.19 -2.16
N ALA A 388 -23.10 -1.17 -2.55
CA ALA A 388 -22.43 -2.06 -1.59
C ALA A 388 -21.12 -1.48 -1.01
N MET A 389 -20.34 -0.76 -1.82
CA MET A 389 -19.12 -0.05 -1.39
C MET A 389 -19.07 1.37 -1.96
N GLY A 390 -18.74 2.34 -1.11
CA GLY A 390 -18.61 3.76 -1.46
C GLY A 390 -17.28 4.34 -0.99
N ALA A 391 -16.48 4.87 -1.90
CA ALA A 391 -15.11 5.30 -1.60
C ALA A 391 -14.70 6.67 -2.14
N PHE A 392 -13.97 7.42 -1.32
CA PHE A 392 -13.13 8.55 -1.77
C PHE A 392 -11.71 8.07 -2.11
N ILE A 393 -11.14 8.51 -3.22
CA ILE A 393 -9.72 8.36 -3.55
C ILE A 393 -9.08 9.74 -3.47
N ILE A 394 -8.13 9.93 -2.55
CA ILE A 394 -7.52 11.24 -2.24
C ILE A 394 -5.98 11.15 -2.20
N PRO A 395 -5.23 12.23 -2.50
CA PRO A 395 -3.80 12.27 -2.24
C PRO A 395 -3.51 12.33 -0.73
N SER A 396 -2.55 11.54 -0.25
CA SER A 396 -2.13 11.52 1.17
C SER A 396 -1.65 12.88 1.67
N SER A 397 -1.05 13.68 0.77
CA SER A 397 -0.66 15.08 1.04
C SER A 397 -1.84 15.99 1.43
N ARG A 398 -3.07 15.65 1.00
CA ARG A 398 -4.30 16.42 1.24
C ARG A 398 -5.15 15.89 2.39
N LYS A 399 -4.82 14.72 2.94
CA LYS A 399 -5.54 14.08 4.06
C LYS A 399 -5.81 15.01 5.23
N LYS A 400 -4.85 15.87 5.62
CA LYS A 400 -5.03 16.86 6.68
C LYS A 400 -6.00 17.99 6.31
N SER A 401 -5.86 18.55 5.11
CA SER A 401 -6.71 19.66 4.63
C SER A 401 -8.16 19.24 4.44
N LEU A 402 -8.40 18.01 3.98
CA LEU A 402 -9.74 17.49 3.70
C LEU A 402 -10.39 16.74 4.89
N ALA A 403 -9.70 16.65 6.05
CA ALA A 403 -10.12 15.80 7.17
C ALA A 403 -11.55 16.10 7.67
N ALA A 404 -11.95 17.37 7.71
CA ALA A 404 -13.31 17.76 8.05
C ALA A 404 -14.33 17.32 6.98
N ALA A 405 -14.00 17.55 5.70
CA ALA A 405 -14.87 17.20 4.57
C ALA A 405 -15.08 15.68 4.44
N ILE A 406 -14.06 14.85 4.71
CA ILE A 406 -14.15 13.37 4.67
C ILE A 406 -14.55 12.73 6.01
N SER A 407 -14.78 13.52 7.07
CA SER A 407 -15.18 13.00 8.40
C SER A 407 -16.38 12.04 8.31
N GLY A 408 -16.33 10.91 9.02
CA GLY A 408 -17.32 9.82 8.92
C GLY A 408 -17.01 8.77 7.83
N PHE A 409 -15.98 8.96 7.01
CA PHE A 409 -15.39 7.90 6.19
C PHE A 409 -14.10 7.42 6.88
N PRO A 410 -14.01 6.15 7.33
CA PRO A 410 -12.75 5.57 7.79
C PRO A 410 -11.75 5.44 6.63
N GLU A 411 -10.47 5.36 6.93
CA GLU A 411 -9.47 4.93 5.95
C GLU A 411 -9.64 3.44 5.67
N HIS A 412 -9.46 3.03 4.41
CA HIS A 412 -9.54 1.61 4.09
C HIS A 412 -8.42 0.87 4.83
N PRO A 413 -8.68 -0.24 5.55
CA PRO A 413 -7.65 -0.96 6.30
C PRO A 413 -6.45 -1.39 5.45
N GLN A 414 -6.68 -1.59 4.15
CA GLN A 414 -5.66 -1.98 3.16
C GLN A 414 -5.14 -0.81 2.28
N ALA A 415 -5.42 0.46 2.62
CA ALA A 415 -4.91 1.62 1.87
C ALA A 415 -3.37 1.69 1.83
N SER A 416 -2.70 1.23 2.90
CA SER A 416 -1.24 1.10 2.95
C SER A 416 -0.69 -0.01 2.04
N LEU A 417 -1.41 -1.13 1.86
CA LEU A 417 -1.03 -2.23 0.95
C LEU A 417 -1.14 -1.80 -0.52
N ILE A 418 -2.12 -0.96 -0.82
CA ILE A 418 -2.31 -0.32 -2.13
C ILE A 418 -1.08 0.54 -2.50
N LEU A 419 -0.44 1.17 -1.50
CA LEU A 419 0.72 2.06 -1.67
C LEU A 419 2.10 1.42 -1.62
N SER A 420 2.23 0.14 -1.27
CA SER A 420 3.56 -0.50 -1.28
C SER A 420 4.14 -0.52 -2.71
N ARG A 421 5.36 -0.03 -2.89
CA ARG A 421 6.13 -0.19 -4.15
C ARG A 421 6.95 -1.49 -4.21
N ASN A 422 7.25 -2.12 -3.06
CA ASN A 422 8.33 -3.10 -2.92
C ASN A 422 7.86 -4.42 -2.26
N SER A 423 6.94 -5.14 -2.92
CA SER A 423 6.32 -6.42 -2.52
C SER A 423 5.17 -6.35 -1.49
N PRO A 424 4.37 -7.44 -1.45
CA PRO A 424 3.36 -7.69 -2.48
C PRO A 424 2.25 -6.64 -2.33
N SER A 425 2.26 -5.64 -3.18
CA SER A 425 1.16 -4.66 -3.18
C SER A 425 -0.03 -5.26 -3.88
N LEU A 426 -1.22 -4.95 -3.37
CA LEU A 426 -2.48 -5.27 -4.05
C LEU A 426 -2.53 -4.73 -5.49
N LEU A 427 -1.93 -3.55 -5.70
CA LEU A 427 -1.84 -2.92 -7.01
C LEU A 427 -0.66 -3.42 -7.83
N GLU A 428 0.18 -4.34 -7.36
CA GLU A 428 1.36 -4.80 -8.12
C GLU A 428 0.95 -5.52 -9.42
N SER A 429 -0.01 -6.43 -9.33
CA SER A 429 -0.58 -7.09 -10.52
C SER A 429 -1.33 -6.12 -11.41
N GLU A 430 -1.99 -5.11 -10.84
CA GLU A 430 -2.79 -4.15 -11.61
C GLU A 430 -1.91 -3.09 -12.29
N ARG A 431 -0.89 -2.55 -11.61
CA ARG A 431 0.16 -1.69 -12.18
C ARG A 431 0.85 -2.34 -13.36
N ASN A 432 1.03 -3.66 -13.32
CA ASN A 432 1.53 -4.45 -14.44
C ASN A 432 0.47 -4.65 -15.54
N ALA A 433 -0.78 -4.96 -15.18
CA ALA A 433 -1.88 -5.16 -16.13
C ALA A 433 -2.27 -3.90 -16.92
N VAL A 434 -2.25 -2.73 -16.29
CA VAL A 434 -2.55 -1.45 -16.95
C VAL A 434 -1.35 -0.89 -17.73
N ARG A 435 -0.14 -1.39 -17.46
CA ARG A 435 1.13 -0.76 -17.87
C ARG A 435 1.21 -0.43 -19.35
N SER A 436 1.00 -1.42 -20.22
CA SER A 436 1.14 -1.27 -21.68
C SER A 436 0.20 -0.19 -22.21
N THR A 437 -1.06 -0.21 -21.77
CA THR A 437 -2.05 0.80 -22.12
C THR A 437 -1.69 2.19 -21.59
N LEU A 438 -1.21 2.30 -20.34
CA LEU A 438 -0.78 3.60 -19.81
C LEU A 438 0.44 4.17 -20.56
N LEU A 439 1.33 3.32 -21.05
CA LEU A 439 2.45 3.72 -21.91
C LEU A 439 1.96 4.24 -23.27
N SER A 440 1.07 3.50 -23.95
CA SER A 440 0.48 3.94 -25.23
C SER A 440 -0.41 5.19 -25.11
N GLU A 441 -1.05 5.38 -23.95
CA GLU A 441 -1.89 6.55 -23.63
C GLU A 441 -1.09 7.69 -22.97
N GLY A 442 0.25 7.70 -23.08
CA GLY A 442 1.13 8.62 -22.34
C GLY A 442 0.79 10.11 -22.50
N GLY A 443 0.26 10.53 -23.66
CA GLY A 443 -0.27 11.87 -23.88
C GLY A 443 -1.56 12.16 -23.08
N THR A 444 -2.50 11.22 -23.07
CA THR A 444 -3.73 11.26 -22.27
C THR A 444 -3.39 11.32 -20.79
N ILE A 445 -2.51 10.44 -20.30
CA ILE A 445 -2.04 10.37 -18.91
C ILE A 445 -1.33 11.65 -18.49
N ARG A 446 -0.45 12.22 -19.32
CA ARG A 446 0.14 13.52 -19.01
C ARG A 446 -0.93 14.60 -18.89
N GLY A 447 -1.93 14.58 -19.77
CA GLY A 447 -3.07 15.49 -19.71
C GLY A 447 -3.98 15.34 -18.49
N LEU A 448 -3.80 14.29 -17.66
CA LEU A 448 -4.50 14.06 -16.39
C LEU A 448 -3.67 14.49 -15.17
N TYR A 449 -2.35 14.27 -15.18
CA TYR A 449 -1.46 14.50 -14.02
C TYR A 449 -0.44 15.65 -14.19
N SER A 450 -0.49 16.41 -15.29
CA SER A 450 0.53 17.41 -15.64
C SER A 450 0.76 18.50 -14.59
N VAL A 451 -0.24 18.84 -13.78
CA VAL A 451 -0.13 19.91 -12.78
C VAL A 451 0.87 19.57 -11.67
N ASN A 452 1.01 18.29 -11.30
CA ASN A 452 1.98 17.87 -10.29
C ASN A 452 3.39 17.62 -10.84
N ALA A 453 3.55 17.38 -12.15
CA ALA A 453 4.86 17.21 -12.79
C ALA A 453 5.75 18.46 -12.69
N TYR A 454 5.17 19.66 -12.60
CA TYR A 454 5.92 20.91 -12.38
C TYR A 454 6.46 21.07 -10.95
N SER A 455 5.94 20.33 -9.96
CA SER A 455 6.38 20.42 -8.56
C SER A 455 7.64 19.60 -8.25
N LEU A 456 7.90 18.54 -9.03
CA LEU A 456 9.02 17.60 -8.82
C LEU A 456 10.36 18.11 -9.36
N SER A 457 10.40 19.19 -10.14
CA SER A 457 11.64 19.75 -10.70
C SER A 457 12.35 20.76 -9.79
N THR A 458 11.78 21.10 -8.63
CA THR A 458 12.27 22.19 -7.76
C THR A 458 12.50 21.79 -6.30
N ARG A 459 13.27 20.71 -6.07
CA ARG A 459 14.08 20.52 -4.85
C ARG A 459 15.35 19.74 -5.22
N ARG A 460 16.49 20.42 -5.16
CA ARG A 460 17.84 19.84 -5.25
C ARG A 460 18.22 19.19 -3.93
#